data_AF-A0AAV2NLZ5-F1
#
_entry.id   AF-A0AAV2NLZ5-F1
#
_cell.length_a   1.000
_cell.length_b   1.000
_cell.length_c   1.000
_cell.angle_alpha   90.00
_cell.angle_beta   90.00
_cell.angle_gamma   90.00
#
_symmetry.space_group_name_H-M   'P 1'
#
loop_
_entity.id
_entity.type
_entity.pdbx_description
1 polymer ?
#
loop_
_entity_poly.entity_id
_entity_poly.type
_entity_poly.pdbx_seq_one_letter_code
_entity_poly.pdbx_strand_id
1 'polypeptide(L)'
;MTKPCCVPKCKTGYKSVKLKCSVFKALTNVERRKKWQAAIPGIKQLSSSQYVCEKHFDKQYIHRKYVKQDASGKIIAEVSFIHPRLHESAIPSIFDSMRKLK
;
A
#
# COMPACT_ATOMS: atom_id res chain seq x y z
N MET A 1 1.75 -10.88 -14.25
CA MET A 1 1.13 -11.69 -13.18
C MET A 1 0.73 -10.79 -12.02
N THR A 2 -0.54 -10.83 -11.60
CA THR A 2 -1.01 -10.06 -10.42
C THR A 2 -0.33 -10.60 -9.17
N LYS A 3 0.34 -9.73 -8.41
CA LYS A 3 1.01 -10.14 -7.17
C LYS A 3 -0.05 -10.18 -6.06
N PRO A 4 -0.29 -11.33 -5.41
CA PRO A 4 -1.30 -11.42 -4.36
C PRO A 4 -0.89 -10.60 -3.13
N CYS A 5 -1.89 -10.04 -2.43
CA CYS A 5 -1.67 -9.38 -1.15
C CYS A 5 -1.29 -10.42 -0.09
N CYS A 6 -0.29 -10.11 0.74
CA CYS A 6 0.14 -10.97 1.84
C CYS A 6 -0.68 -10.82 3.12
N VAL A 7 -1.56 -9.80 3.19
CA VAL A 7 -2.43 -9.59 4.36
C VAL A 7 -3.40 -10.76 4.46
N PRO A 8 -3.48 -11.43 5.64
CA PRO A 8 -4.38 -12.55 5.83
C PRO A 8 -5.83 -12.20 5.45
N LYS A 9 -6.51 -13.15 4.79
CA LYS A 9 -7.89 -13.02 4.29
C LYS A 9 -8.10 -11.98 3.17
N CYS A 10 -7.08 -11.23 2.76
CA CYS A 10 -7.18 -10.35 1.61
C CYS A 10 -7.10 -11.15 0.30
N LYS A 11 -8.16 -11.08 -0.53
CA LYS A 11 -8.24 -11.78 -1.82
C LYS A 11 -7.68 -10.95 -2.99
N THR A 12 -7.10 -9.77 -2.75
CA THR A 12 -6.53 -8.96 -3.82
C THR A 12 -5.43 -9.74 -4.56
N GLY A 13 -5.49 -9.73 -5.89
CA GLY A 13 -4.50 -10.37 -6.76
C GLY A 13 -4.78 -11.85 -7.06
N TYR A 14 -5.79 -12.45 -6.43
CA TYR A 14 -6.28 -13.78 -6.79
C TYR A 14 -7.06 -13.70 -8.12
N LYS A 15 -7.00 -14.78 -8.91
CA LYS A 15 -7.68 -14.87 -10.22
C LYS A 15 -9.20 -14.65 -10.12
N SER A 16 -9.79 -14.99 -8.97
CA SER A 16 -11.23 -14.85 -8.70
C SER A 16 -11.67 -13.40 -8.50
N VAL A 17 -10.76 -12.47 -8.22
CA VAL A 17 -11.10 -11.05 -7.98
C VAL A 17 -10.86 -10.24 -9.25
N LYS A 18 -11.96 -9.77 -9.87
CA LYS A 18 -11.92 -8.95 -11.09
C LYS A 18 -11.38 -7.53 -10.84
N LEU A 19 -11.64 -6.97 -9.66
CA LEU A 19 -11.18 -5.62 -9.32
C LEU A 19 -9.67 -5.62 -9.05
N LYS A 20 -8.93 -4.99 -9.96
CA LYS A 20 -7.49 -4.75 -9.79
C LYS A 20 -7.30 -3.50 -8.94
N CYS A 21 -6.33 -3.56 -8.04
CA CYS A 21 -5.91 -2.42 -7.24
C CYS A 21 -4.37 -2.42 -7.16
N SER A 22 -3.79 -1.26 -6.84
CA SER A 22 -2.34 -1.14 -6.74
C SER A 22 -1.79 -1.97 -5.59
N VAL A 23 -0.59 -2.51 -5.76
CA VAL A 23 0.14 -3.28 -4.77
C VAL A 23 1.53 -2.70 -4.57
N PHE A 24 1.96 -2.63 -3.31
CA PHE A 24 3.20 -1.99 -2.92
C PHE A 24 4.15 -3.02 -2.31
N LYS A 25 5.40 -2.97 -2.76
CA LYS A 25 6.48 -3.81 -2.24
C LYS A 25 7.10 -3.10 -1.03
N ALA A 26 6.92 -3.65 0.17
CA ALA A 26 7.49 -3.08 1.40
C ALA A 26 9.02 -3.22 1.50
N LEU A 27 9.61 -4.02 0.61
CA LEU A 27 10.46 -5.11 1.09
C LEU A 27 11.93 -5.01 0.76
N THR A 28 12.35 -3.98 0.04
CA THR A 28 13.78 -3.63 -0.06
C THR A 28 14.26 -2.90 1.20
N ASN A 29 13.37 -2.19 1.88
CA ASN A 29 13.69 -1.44 3.08
C ASN A 29 13.40 -2.29 4.34
N VAL A 30 14.47 -2.67 5.06
CA VAL A 30 14.40 -3.55 6.24
C VAL A 30 13.58 -2.93 7.36
N GLU A 31 13.70 -1.63 7.59
CA GLU A 31 12.96 -0.92 8.64
C GLU A 31 11.47 -0.86 8.33
N ARG A 32 11.12 -0.53 7.08
CA ARG A 32 9.72 -0.52 6.64
C ARG A 32 9.10 -1.91 6.76
N ARG A 33 9.85 -2.96 6.41
CA ARG A 33 9.42 -4.36 6.58
C ARG A 33 9.11 -4.69 8.04
N LYS A 34 9.99 -4.33 8.98
CA LYS A 34 9.75 -4.54 10.43
C LYS A 34 8.47 -3.84 10.89
N LYS A 35 8.27 -2.58 10.48
CA LYS A 35 7.06 -1.80 10.80
C LYS A 35 5.79 -2.47 10.26
N TRP A 36 5.82 -2.94 9.01
CA TRP A 36 4.67 -3.61 8.40
C TRP A 36 4.39 -4.97 9.03
N GLN A 37 5.43 -5.75 9.34
CA GLN A 37 5.27 -7.03 10.01
C GLN A 37 4.64 -6.87 11.39
N ALA A 38 5.00 -5.83 12.15
CA ALA A 38 4.38 -5.52 13.42
C ALA A 38 2.93 -5.04 13.29
N ALA A 39 2.59 -4.35 12.20
CA ALA A 39 1.27 -3.76 12.00
C ALA A 39 0.22 -4.74 11.43
N ILE A 40 0.63 -5.70 10.58
CA ILE A 40 -0.30 -6.62 9.91
C ILE A 40 -0.73 -7.74 10.87
N PRO A 41 -2.01 -7.83 11.24
CA PRO A 41 -2.49 -8.89 12.14
C PRO A 41 -2.37 -10.26 11.49
N GLY A 42 -1.87 -11.25 12.24
CA GLY A 42 -1.84 -12.65 11.83
C GLY A 42 -0.71 -13.02 10.86
N ILE A 43 0.23 -12.12 10.57
CA ILE A 43 1.45 -12.47 9.83
C ILE A 43 2.60 -12.73 10.81
N LYS A 44 3.28 -13.88 10.67
CA LYS A 44 4.45 -14.21 11.50
C LYS A 44 5.74 -13.62 10.96
N GLN A 45 5.93 -13.70 9.63
CA GLN A 45 7.10 -13.18 8.95
C GLN A 45 6.71 -12.59 7.60
N LEU A 46 7.26 -11.42 7.29
CA LEU A 46 7.07 -10.75 6.01
C LEU A 46 8.33 -10.92 5.14
N SER A 47 8.26 -11.68 4.05
CA SER A 47 9.39 -12.00 3.18
C SER A 47 9.63 -10.92 2.12
N SER A 48 10.85 -10.84 1.55
CA SER A 48 11.25 -9.75 0.63
C SER A 48 10.50 -9.68 -0.71
N SER A 49 9.70 -10.71 -1.02
CA SER A 49 8.97 -10.88 -2.29
C SER A 49 7.45 -10.72 -2.15
N GLN A 50 6.94 -10.41 -0.96
CA GLN A 50 5.52 -10.19 -0.70
C GLN A 50 5.02 -8.80 -1.11
N TYR A 51 3.71 -8.58 -1.11
CA TYR A 51 3.12 -7.30 -1.49
C TYR A 51 1.92 -7.00 -0.61
N VAL A 52 1.65 -5.72 -0.34
CA VAL A 52 0.43 -5.28 0.34
C VAL A 52 -0.35 -4.38 -0.60
N CYS A 53 -1.64 -4.62 -0.74
CA CYS A 53 -2.48 -3.81 -1.62
C CYS A 53 -2.87 -2.47 -1.00
N GLU A 54 -3.21 -1.51 -1.86
CA GLU A 54 -3.54 -0.14 -1.46
C GLU A 54 -4.72 -0.02 -0.48
N LYS A 55 -5.58 -1.04 -0.40
CA LYS A 55 -6.72 -1.07 0.53
C LYS A 55 -6.31 -1.06 2.00
N HIS A 56 -5.06 -1.44 2.30
CA HIS A 56 -4.55 -1.51 3.66
C HIS A 56 -3.88 -0.21 4.12
N PHE A 57 -3.75 0.78 3.22
CA PHE A 57 -3.12 2.07 3.51
C PHE A 57 -4.14 3.19 3.47
N ASP A 58 -3.88 4.22 4.25
CA ASP A 58 -4.58 5.48 4.10
C ASP A 58 -4.27 6.09 2.72
N LYS A 59 -5.31 6.60 2.06
CA LYS A 59 -5.21 7.24 0.73
C LYS A 59 -4.28 8.44 0.74
N GLN A 60 -4.13 9.12 1.88
CA GLN A 60 -3.20 10.25 2.02
C GLN A 60 -1.73 9.85 1.74
N TYR A 61 -1.38 8.59 2.01
CA TYR A 61 -0.04 8.06 1.77
C TYR A 61 0.13 7.46 0.37
N ILE A 62 -0.91 7.46 -0.47
CA ILE A 62 -0.86 6.91 -1.83
C ILE A 62 -0.82 8.06 -2.83
N HIS A 63 0.39 8.34 -3.31
CA HIS A 63 0.63 9.39 -4.27
C HIS A 63 0.31 8.89 -5.68
N ARG A 64 -0.75 9.43 -6.28
CA ARG A 64 -1.17 9.13 -7.67
C ARG A 64 -0.69 10.17 -8.67
N LYS A 65 -0.23 11.31 -8.18
CA LYS A 65 0.26 12.42 -8.98
C LYS A 65 1.49 13.03 -8.35
N TYR A 66 2.38 13.53 -9.20
CA TYR A 66 3.45 14.43 -8.84
C TYR A 66 2.92 15.87 -8.98
N VAL A 67 3.07 16.67 -7.92
CA VAL A 67 2.75 18.09 -7.93
C VAL A 67 4.03 18.83 -7.58
N LYS A 68 4.52 19.66 -8.50
CA LYS A 68 5.64 20.58 -8.25
C LYS A 68 5.05 21.97 -8.02
N GLN A 69 5.45 22.60 -6.93
CA GLN A 69 5.08 23.97 -6.60
C GLN A 69 6.31 24.87 -6.69
N ASP A 70 6.11 26.15 -6.99
CA ASP A 70 7.12 27.18 -6.85
C ASP A 70 7.22 27.70 -5.41
N ALA A 71 8.12 28.66 -5.16
CA ALA A 71 8.31 29.26 -3.83
C ALA A 71 7.08 29.99 -3.28
N SER A 72 6.11 30.33 -4.14
CA SER A 72 4.84 30.97 -3.75
C SER A 72 3.71 29.95 -3.49
N GLY A 73 3.98 28.65 -3.68
CA GLY A 73 2.99 27.59 -3.56
C GLY A 73 2.15 27.36 -4.82
N LYS A 74 2.41 28.08 -5.91
CA LYS A 74 1.70 27.90 -7.19
C LYS A 74 2.16 26.59 -7.85
N ILE A 75 1.20 25.79 -8.31
CA ILE A 75 1.49 24.55 -9.03
C ILE A 75 2.09 24.88 -10.40
N ILE A 76 3.33 24.45 -10.64
CA ILE A 76 4.06 24.64 -11.89
C ILE A 76 4.14 23.37 -12.74
N ALA A 77 3.88 22.20 -12.14
CA ALA A 77 3.72 20.95 -12.88
C ALA A 77 2.81 19.99 -12.09
N GLU A 78 1.88 19.36 -12.79
CA GLU A 78 1.06 18.28 -12.27
C GLU A 78 1.07 17.12 -13.26
N VAL A 79 1.58 15.96 -12.83
CA VAL A 79 1.71 14.78 -13.69
C VAL A 79 1.16 13.56 -12.95
N SER A 80 0.17 12.90 -13.54
CA SER A 80 -0.35 11.63 -13.02
C SER A 80 0.68 10.52 -13.17
N PHE A 81 0.93 9.77 -12.10
CA PHE A 81 1.78 8.60 -12.17
C PHE A 81 1.07 7.44 -12.86
N ILE A 82 1.77 6.78 -13.79
CA ILE A 82 1.34 5.51 -14.40
C ILE A 82 1.12 4.43 -13.32
N HIS A 83 1.96 4.47 -12.28
CA HIS A 83 1.86 3.59 -11.12
C HIS A 83 1.86 4.43 -9.83
N PRO A 84 0.83 4.31 -8.97
CA PRO A 84 0.83 4.99 -7.69
C PRO A 84 2.08 4.66 -6.88
N ARG A 85 2.57 5.65 -6.13
CA ARG A 85 3.70 5.51 -5.22
C ARG A 85 3.20 5.57 -3.79
N LEU A 86 3.80 4.76 -2.93
CA LEU A 86 3.46 4.75 -1.50
C LEU A 86 4.47 5.61 -0.74
N HIS A 87 3.97 6.53 0.09
CA HIS A 87 4.77 7.39 0.94
C HIS A 87 5.67 6.58 1.88
N GLU A 88 6.79 7.16 2.28
CA GLU A 88 7.81 6.40 2.99
C GLU A 88 7.44 6.01 4.41
N SER A 89 6.65 6.85 5.07
CA SER A 89 6.10 6.62 6.39
C SER A 89 4.82 5.77 6.39
N ALA A 90 4.34 5.33 5.22
CA ALA A 90 3.10 4.59 5.13
C ALA A 90 3.21 3.24 5.86
N ILE A 91 2.30 3.02 6.81
CA ILE A 91 2.14 1.76 7.55
C ILE A 91 0.75 1.20 7.22
N PRO A 92 0.61 -0.10 6.92
CA PRO A 92 -0.71 -0.68 6.70
C PRO A 92 -1.48 -0.67 8.02
N SER A 93 -2.65 -0.04 8.01
CA SER A 93 -3.47 0.17 9.21
C SER A 93 -4.92 -0.28 9.04
N ILE A 94 -5.37 -0.54 7.81
CA ILE A 94 -6.76 -0.89 7.51
C ILE A 94 -6.87 -2.40 7.31
N PHE A 95 -7.55 -3.09 8.21
CA PHE A 95 -7.75 -4.55 8.15
C PHE A 95 -9.20 -4.91 8.41
N ASP A 96 -9.84 -5.64 7.48
CA ASP A 96 -11.24 -6.08 7.62
C ASP A 96 -11.48 -6.96 8.85
N SER A 97 -10.43 -7.61 9.41
CA SER A 97 -10.54 -8.40 10.63
C SER A 97 -10.94 -7.60 11.87
N MET A 98 -10.95 -6.26 11.81
CA MET A 98 -11.41 -5.38 12.88
C MET A 98 -12.89 -5.01 12.80
N ARG A 99 -13.61 -5.36 11.71
CA ARG A 99 -15.07 -5.24 11.64
C ARG A 99 -15.73 -6.49 12.23
N LYS A 100 -15.65 -6.69 13.55
CA LYS A 100 -16.72 -7.43 14.21
C LYS A 100 -17.93 -6.50 14.26
N LEU A 101 -18.97 -6.88 13.54
CA LEU A 101 -20.27 -6.20 13.50
C LEU A 101 -20.75 -5.92 14.93
N LYS A 102 -21.25 -4.69 15.14
CA LYS A 102 -22.27 -4.40 16.14
C LYS A 102 -23.59 -4.97 15.65
#